data_AF-A0A5B6ZMQ2-F1
#
_entry.id   AF-A0A5B6ZMQ2-F1
#
_cell.length_a   1.000
_cell.length_b   1.000
_cell.length_c   1.000
_cell.angle_alpha   90.00
_cell.angle_beta   90.00
_cell.angle_gamma   90.00
#
_symmetry.space_group_name_H-M   'P 1'
#
loop_
_entity.id
_entity.type
_entity.pdbx_description
1 polymer ?
#
loop_
_entity_poly.entity_id
_entity_poly.type
_entity_poly.pdbx_seq_one_letter_code
_entity_poly.pdbx_strand_id
1 'polypeptide(L)'
;RLPSMKTRRIPTAIFLLQMCHSFQEVRQLHTQLVVSGLIDRPPNAGRLIESYVSVCQIYYALSVFNKISSPDVFTYNSMIRGLTVGSVNSAECVLAEFSEENLLAKNSMISGYMSRGHVENARAMFDSTS
;
A
#
# COMPACT_ATOMS: atom_id res chain seq x y z
N ARG A 1 -25.65 30.33 -17.58
CA ARG A 1 -25.47 28.96 -18.13
C ARG A 1 -24.06 28.52 -17.80
N LEU A 2 -23.88 27.59 -16.86
CA LEU A 2 -22.57 27.04 -16.49
C LEU A 2 -22.18 25.93 -17.50
N PRO A 3 -20.89 25.79 -17.88
CA PRO A 3 -20.48 24.74 -18.81
C PRO A 3 -20.63 23.37 -18.15
N SER A 4 -21.24 22.42 -18.87
CA SER A 4 -21.33 21.03 -18.45
C SER A 4 -19.94 20.42 -18.33
N MET A 5 -19.55 20.08 -17.10
CA MET A 5 -18.42 19.21 -16.87
C MET A 5 -18.73 17.86 -17.51
N LYS A 6 -18.13 17.61 -18.68
CA LYS A 6 -18.16 16.30 -19.32
C LYS A 6 -17.68 15.29 -18.28
N THR A 7 -18.59 14.46 -17.80
CA THR A 7 -18.27 13.31 -16.96
C THR A 7 -17.35 12.42 -17.77
N ARG A 8 -16.03 12.62 -17.63
CA ARG A 8 -15.06 11.64 -18.10
C ARG A 8 -15.41 10.37 -17.34
N ARG A 9 -16.02 9.40 -18.03
CA ARG A 9 -16.14 8.05 -17.51
C ARG A 9 -14.72 7.61 -17.21
N ILE A 10 -14.33 7.64 -15.94
CA ILE A 10 -13.04 7.17 -15.48
C ILE A 10 -13.09 5.66 -15.73
N PRO A 11 -12.30 5.12 -16.68
CA PRO A 11 -12.11 3.68 -16.77
C PRO A 11 -11.62 3.25 -15.39
N THR A 12 -12.25 2.24 -14.82
CA THR A 12 -12.03 1.73 -13.46
C THR A 12 -10.56 1.91 -13.09
N ALA A 13 -10.29 2.63 -11.99
CA ALA A 13 -8.94 2.99 -11.55
C ALA A 13 -7.93 1.83 -11.67
N ILE A 14 -8.44 0.59 -11.51
CA ILE A 14 -7.81 -0.71 -11.83
C ILE A 14 -6.87 -0.67 -13.06
N PHE A 15 -7.30 -0.13 -14.21
CA PHE A 15 -6.49 -0.15 -15.44
C PHE A 15 -5.41 0.95 -15.48
N LEU A 16 -5.61 2.07 -14.79
CA LEU A 16 -4.64 3.17 -14.72
C LEU A 16 -3.53 2.90 -13.70
N LEU A 17 -3.83 2.11 -12.67
CA LEU A 17 -2.91 1.78 -11.57
C LEU A 17 -1.82 0.78 -11.98
N GLN A 18 -2.08 -0.10 -12.95
CA GLN A 18 -1.08 -1.03 -13.51
C GLN A 18 -0.02 -0.36 -14.41
N MET A 19 -0.23 0.91 -14.78
CA MET A 19 0.58 1.61 -15.80
C MET A 19 1.42 2.75 -15.25
N CYS A 20 1.31 3.06 -13.95
CA CYS A 20 2.10 4.13 -13.35
C CYS A 20 3.51 3.58 -13.03
N HIS A 21 4.51 4.09 -13.76
CA HIS A 21 5.91 3.69 -13.60
C HIS A 21 6.77 4.81 -12.99
N SER A 22 6.20 6.01 -12.85
CA SER A 22 6.89 7.17 -12.28
C SER A 22 6.14 7.77 -11.10
N PHE A 23 6.88 8.41 -10.19
CA PHE A 23 6.31 9.17 -9.08
C PHE A 23 5.34 10.27 -9.55
N GLN A 24 5.60 10.89 -10.70
CA GLN A 24 4.76 11.96 -11.22
C GLN A 24 3.37 11.46 -11.64
N GLU A 25 3.29 10.30 -12.29
CA GLU A 25 2.02 9.67 -12.67
C GLU A 25 1.19 9.30 -11.44
N VAL A 26 1.82 8.68 -10.43
CA VAL A 26 1.15 8.33 -9.17
C VAL A 26 0.61 9.57 -8.46
N ARG A 27 1.37 10.68 -8.46
CA ARG A 27 0.89 11.97 -7.90
C ARG A 27 -0.28 12.58 -8.68
N GLN A 28 -0.29 12.47 -10.00
CA GLN A 28 -1.42 12.93 -10.80
C GLN A 28 -2.68 12.13 -10.48
N LEU A 29 -2.54 10.81 -10.37
CA LEU A 29 -3.64 9.93 -9.97
C LEU A 29 -4.14 10.26 -8.56
N HIS A 30 -3.24 10.43 -7.59
CA HIS A 30 -3.60 10.88 -6.23
C HIS A 30 -4.41 12.18 -6.27
N THR A 31 -3.94 13.18 -7.03
CA THR A 31 -4.63 14.46 -7.18
C THR A 31 -6.04 14.27 -7.75
N GLN A 32 -6.19 13.45 -8.78
CA GLN A 32 -7.49 13.16 -9.37
C GLN A 32 -8.44 12.46 -8.40
N LEU A 33 -7.96 11.47 -7.63
CA LEU A 33 -8.77 10.75 -6.64
C LEU A 33 -9.26 11.68 -5.52
N VAL A 34 -8.42 12.62 -5.07
CA VAL A 34 -8.79 13.61 -4.05
C VAL A 34 -9.81 14.61 -4.60
N VAL A 35 -9.52 15.24 -5.74
CA VAL A 35 -10.41 16.28 -6.31
C VAL A 35 -11.77 15.71 -6.73
N SER A 36 -11.81 14.44 -7.15
CA SER A 36 -13.06 13.76 -7.50
C SER A 36 -13.83 13.20 -6.29
N GLY A 37 -13.27 13.26 -5.07
CA GLY A 37 -13.86 12.67 -3.87
C GLY A 37 -13.97 11.15 -3.93
N LEU A 38 -13.11 10.50 -4.71
CA LEU A 38 -13.11 9.05 -4.91
C LEU A 38 -12.12 8.31 -4.01
N ILE A 39 -11.20 9.03 -3.36
CA ILE A 39 -10.12 8.43 -2.58
C ILE A 39 -10.63 7.48 -1.48
N ASP A 40 -11.69 7.85 -0.77
CA ASP A 40 -12.25 7.07 0.33
C ASP A 40 -13.12 5.88 -0.14
N ARG A 41 -13.36 5.75 -1.45
CA ARG A 41 -14.15 4.63 -2.00
C ARG A 41 -13.22 3.44 -2.27
N PRO A 42 -13.47 2.26 -1.67
CA PRO A 42 -12.70 1.06 -1.99
C PRO A 42 -12.81 0.72 -3.49
N PRO A 43 -11.73 0.23 -4.13
CA PRO A 43 -10.41 -0.07 -3.57
C PRO A 43 -9.37 1.07 -3.76
N ASN A 44 -9.79 2.32 -3.98
CA ASN A 44 -8.93 3.37 -4.54
C ASN A 44 -7.72 3.73 -3.66
N ALA A 45 -7.91 3.95 -2.36
CA ALA A 45 -6.81 4.31 -1.47
C ALA A 45 -5.76 3.19 -1.35
N GLY A 46 -6.18 1.94 -1.18
CA GLY A 46 -5.29 0.78 -1.10
C GLY A 46 -4.46 0.59 -2.38
N ARG A 47 -5.06 0.82 -3.54
CA ARG A 47 -4.33 0.77 -4.81
C ARG A 47 -3.37 1.95 -5.01
N LEU A 48 -3.76 3.14 -4.58
CA LEU A 48 -2.87 4.29 -4.62
C LEU A 48 -1.62 4.06 -3.75
N ILE A 49 -1.81 3.42 -2.58
CA ILE A 49 -0.71 2.94 -1.73
C ILE A 49 0.18 1.96 -2.48
N GLU A 50 -0.38 0.93 -3.11
CA GLU A 50 0.38 -0.05 -3.90
C GLU A 50 1.22 0.64 -4.99
N SER A 51 0.65 1.63 -5.69
CA SER A 51 1.37 2.41 -6.70
C SER A 51 2.48 3.28 -6.13
N TYR A 52 2.31 3.88 -4.94
CA TYR A 52 3.42 4.59 -4.29
C TYR A 52 4.53 3.64 -3.84
N VAL A 53 4.16 2.45 -3.36
CA VAL A 53 5.13 1.40 -2.99
C VAL A 53 5.92 0.92 -4.21
N SER A 54 5.28 0.73 -5.37
CA SER A 54 5.95 0.24 -6.59
C SER A 54 6.99 1.22 -7.15
N VAL A 55 6.84 2.52 -6.91
CA VAL A 55 7.80 3.56 -7.29
C VAL A 55 8.72 4.00 -6.14
N CYS A 56 8.82 3.18 -5.09
CA CYS A 56 9.69 3.38 -3.92
C CYS A 56 9.40 4.66 -3.11
N GLN A 57 8.17 5.18 -3.16
CA GLN A 57 7.75 6.40 -2.45
C GLN A 57 6.98 6.08 -1.18
N ILE A 58 7.62 5.35 -0.27
CA ILE A 58 7.00 4.81 0.96
C ILE A 58 6.44 5.89 1.88
N TYR A 59 7.08 7.06 1.98
CA TYR A 59 6.56 8.18 2.78
C TYR A 59 5.18 8.65 2.31
N TYR A 60 4.95 8.68 0.99
CA TYR A 60 3.66 9.03 0.44
C TYR A 60 2.63 7.92 0.68
N ALA A 61 3.03 6.65 0.53
CA ALA A 61 2.18 5.51 0.85
C ALA A 61 1.70 5.56 2.31
N LEU A 62 2.62 5.75 3.27
CA LEU A 62 2.32 5.91 4.69
C LEU A 62 1.36 7.08 4.94
N SER A 63 1.57 8.23 4.28
CA SER A 63 0.71 9.40 4.46
C SER A 63 -0.74 9.18 4.02
N VAL A 64 -0.96 8.32 3.01
CA VAL A 64 -2.29 7.93 2.57
C VAL A 64 -2.86 6.87 3.51
N PHE A 65 -2.06 5.87 3.89
CA PHE A 65 -2.46 4.80 4.81
C PHE A 65 -3.00 5.33 6.14
N ASN A 66 -2.29 6.28 6.75
CA ASN A 66 -2.68 6.89 8.03
C ASN A 66 -3.99 7.71 7.98
N LYS A 67 -4.54 7.95 6.78
CA LYS A 67 -5.84 8.64 6.60
C LYS A 67 -6.99 7.68 6.38
N ILE A 68 -6.72 6.38 6.20
CA ILE A 68 -7.75 5.37 5.96
C ILE A 68 -8.27 4.89 7.32
N SER A 69 -9.56 5.11 7.61
CA SER A 69 -10.15 4.73 8.89
C SER A 69 -10.27 3.21 9.10
N SER A 70 -10.42 2.45 8.01
CA SER A 70 -10.54 0.99 8.05
C SER A 70 -9.86 0.38 6.83
N PRO A 71 -8.52 0.20 6.87
CA PRO A 71 -7.79 -0.40 5.77
C PRO A 71 -8.19 -1.87 5.59
N ASP A 72 -8.34 -2.31 4.35
CA ASP A 72 -8.61 -3.72 4.05
C ASP A 72 -7.33 -4.57 4.04
N VAL A 73 -7.51 -5.88 3.95
CA VAL A 73 -6.40 -6.85 3.95
C VAL A 73 -5.35 -6.56 2.88
N PHE A 74 -5.81 -6.15 1.71
CA PHE A 74 -4.95 -5.79 0.59
C PHE A 74 -4.09 -4.55 0.90
N THR A 75 -4.68 -3.54 1.52
CA THR A 75 -4.02 -2.29 1.89
C THR A 75 -2.91 -2.52 2.92
N TYR A 76 -3.19 -3.30 3.96
CA TYR A 76 -2.17 -3.70 4.95
C TYR A 76 -1.02 -4.48 4.33
N ASN A 77 -1.33 -5.51 3.53
CA ASN A 77 -0.31 -6.31 2.84
C ASN A 77 0.58 -5.44 1.94
N SER A 78 -0.01 -4.48 1.24
CA SER A 78 0.73 -3.54 0.38
C SER A 78 1.69 -2.67 1.18
N MET A 79 1.26 -2.14 2.32
CA MET A 79 2.12 -1.33 3.20
C MET A 79 3.26 -2.15 3.81
N ILE A 80 2.96 -3.33 4.35
CA ILE A 80 3.97 -4.21 4.98
C ILE A 80 5.06 -4.55 3.97
N ARG A 81 4.69 -4.94 2.75
CA ARG A 81 5.64 -5.21 1.65
C ARG A 81 6.50 -3.99 1.31
N GLY A 82 5.94 -2.78 1.32
CA GLY A 82 6.71 -1.57 1.06
C GLY A 82 7.68 -1.23 2.20
N LEU A 83 7.24 -1.41 3.44
CA LEU A 83 8.04 -1.11 4.63
C LEU A 83 9.19 -2.09 4.81
N THR A 84 9.01 -3.38 4.49
CA THR A 84 10.10 -4.37 4.60
C THR A 84 11.29 -4.07 3.69
N VAL A 85 11.12 -3.24 2.64
CA VAL A 85 12.25 -2.76 1.82
C VAL A 85 13.03 -1.65 2.51
N GLY A 86 12.39 -0.79 3.31
CA GLY A 86 13.04 0.34 3.98
C GLY A 86 13.35 0.09 5.46
N SER A 87 12.34 -0.24 6.25
CA SER A 87 12.36 -0.41 7.70
C SER A 87 11.50 -1.61 8.11
N VAL A 88 12.13 -2.73 8.45
CA VAL A 88 11.41 -3.92 8.92
C VAL A 88 10.70 -3.65 10.25
N ASN A 89 11.30 -2.86 11.15
CA ASN A 89 10.66 -2.48 12.42
C ASN A 89 9.34 -1.73 12.21
N SER A 90 9.28 -0.84 11.22
CA SER A 90 8.03 -0.14 10.89
C SER A 90 7.00 -1.10 10.29
N ALA A 91 7.45 -2.11 9.54
CA ALA A 91 6.57 -3.15 9.01
C ALA A 91 6.00 -4.04 10.12
N GLU A 92 6.76 -4.32 11.19
CA GLU A 92 6.28 -5.02 12.38
C GLU A 92 5.15 -4.27 13.09
N CYS A 93 5.29 -2.96 13.28
CA CYS A 93 4.25 -2.15 13.90
C CYS A 93 2.93 -2.26 13.11
N VAL A 94 3.00 -2.16 11.79
CA VAL A 94 1.82 -2.28 10.93
C VAL A 94 1.25 -3.71 10.93
N LEU A 95 2.10 -4.74 11.01
CA LEU A 95 1.64 -6.12 11.14
C LEU A 95 0.89 -6.35 12.45
N ALA A 96 1.40 -5.81 13.56
CA ALA A 96 0.78 -5.93 14.88
C ALA A 96 -0.61 -5.28 14.94
N GLU A 97 -0.81 -4.17 14.22
CA GLU A 97 -2.12 -3.50 14.10
C GLU A 97 -3.15 -4.32 13.29
N PHE A 98 -2.69 -5.13 12.35
CA PHE A 98 -3.53 -5.77 11.34
C PHE A 98 -4.14 -7.12 11.76
N SER A 99 -3.58 -7.78 12.79
CA SER A 99 -3.76 -9.19 13.18
C SER A 99 -2.69 -10.13 12.62
N GLU A 100 -2.11 -10.94 13.50
CA GLU A 100 -0.94 -11.79 13.26
C GLU A 100 -1.19 -13.00 12.32
N GLU A 101 -2.44 -13.29 11.93
CA GLU A 101 -2.75 -14.52 11.17
C GLU A 101 -2.52 -14.41 9.64
N ASN A 102 -2.17 -13.24 9.11
CA ASN A 102 -2.01 -13.07 7.67
C ASN A 102 -0.68 -13.63 7.14
N LEU A 103 -0.74 -14.79 6.49
CA LEU A 103 0.40 -15.47 5.85
C LEU A 103 1.15 -14.62 4.83
N LEU A 104 0.46 -13.81 4.01
CA LEU A 104 1.13 -12.99 2.99
C LEU A 104 1.99 -11.89 3.64
N ALA A 105 1.46 -11.27 4.70
CA ALA A 105 2.19 -10.29 5.47
C ALA A 105 3.40 -10.93 6.18
N LYS A 106 3.22 -12.09 6.83
CA LYS A 106 4.30 -12.86 7.47
C LYS A 106 5.41 -13.26 6.49
N ASN A 107 5.06 -13.75 5.29
CA ASN A 107 6.05 -14.07 4.25
C ASN A 107 6.85 -12.85 3.79
N SER A 108 6.20 -11.68 3.71
CA SER A 108 6.86 -10.42 3.40
C SER A 108 7.85 -10.03 4.50
N MET A 109 7.49 -10.25 5.77
CA MET A 109 8.36 -10.01 6.93
C MET A 109 9.56 -10.96 6.97
N ILE A 110 9.35 -12.26 6.76
CA ILE A 110 10.41 -13.27 6.69
C ILE A 110 11.45 -12.86 5.63
N SER A 111 10.98 -12.49 4.44
CA SER A 111 11.87 -12.02 3.36
C SER A 111 12.62 -10.73 3.75
N GLY A 112 11.91 -9.78 4.38
CA GLY A 112 12.49 -8.54 4.90
C GLY A 112 13.61 -8.79 5.92
N TYR A 113 13.39 -9.70 6.86
CA TYR A 113 14.37 -10.11 7.86
C TYR A 113 15.59 -10.80 7.26
N MET A 114 15.38 -11.75 6.37
CA MET A 114 16.46 -12.48 5.68
C MET A 114 17.37 -11.53 4.90
N SER A 115 16.80 -10.56 4.18
CA SER A 115 17.57 -9.57 3.40
C SER A 115 18.51 -8.69 4.23
N ARG A 116 18.31 -8.63 5.55
CA ARG A 116 19.06 -7.80 6.50
C ARG A 116 19.91 -8.60 7.48
N GLY A 117 19.92 -9.93 7.35
CA GLY A 117 20.69 -10.81 8.23
C GLY A 117 20.06 -11.05 9.61
N HIS A 118 18.79 -10.68 9.82
CA HIS A 118 18.05 -10.98 11.06
C HIS A 118 17.49 -12.42 11.03
N VAL A 119 18.39 -13.40 10.98
CA VAL A 119 18.05 -14.81 10.76
C VAL A 119 17.16 -15.37 11.88
N GLU A 120 17.45 -15.04 13.14
CA GLU A 120 16.65 -15.50 14.29
C GLU A 120 15.21 -14.97 14.25
N ASN A 121 15.01 -13.70 13.90
CA ASN A 121 13.68 -13.13 13.73
C ASN A 121 12.92 -13.77 12.55
N ALA A 122 13.60 -14.01 11.42
CA ALA A 122 13.00 -14.71 10.28
C ALA A 122 12.55 -16.13 10.66
N ARG A 123 13.38 -16.84 11.43
CA ARG A 123 13.09 -18.19 11.92
C ARG A 123 11.91 -18.21 12.89
N ALA A 124 11.89 -17.33 13.89
CA ALA A 124 10.78 -17.22 14.83
C ALA A 124 9.45 -16.91 14.13
N MET A 125 9.48 -16.04 13.11
CA MET A 125 8.30 -15.72 12.31
C MET A 125 7.85 -16.91 11.45
N PHE A 126 8.78 -17.69 10.89
CA PHE A 126 8.47 -18.90 10.12
C PHE A 126 7.87 -20.00 11.00
N ASP A 127 8.45 -20.24 12.17
CA ASP A 127 7.99 -21.27 13.12
C ASP A 127 6.60 -20.95 13.69
N SER A 128 6.26 -19.66 13.86
CA SER A 128 4.91 -19.22 14.25
C SER A 128 3.87 -19.24 13.11
N THR A 129 4.31 -19.59 11.89
CA THR A 129 3.48 -19.65 10.69
C THR A 129 3.23 -21.09 10.21
N SER A 130 3.98 -22.06 10.73
CA SER A 130 3.83 -23.51 10.47
C SER A 130 2.88 -24.17 11.45
#